data_AF-A0AAW8KRI4-F1
#
_entry.id   AF-A0AAW8KRI4-F1
#
_cell.length_a   1.000
_cell.length_b   1.000
_cell.length_c   1.000
_cell.angle_alpha   90.00
_cell.angle_beta   90.00
_cell.angle_gamma   90.00
#
_symmetry.space_group_name_H-M   'P 1'
#
loop_
_entity.id
_entity.type
_entity.pdbx_description
1 polymer ?
#
loop_
_entity_poly.entity_id
_entity_poly.type
_entity_poly.pdbx_seq_one_letter_code
_entity_poly.pdbx_strand_id
1 'polypeptide(L)'
;RRLWQMIPTMLGVVLLIFILFNWVGGDPAYILAGKMSNPEQIENIRKQLGVDQPYYVQLWIFIKQILTFDYGASWSTGEPVSQIILTRLGPSLTLLIPLTILQTVISIILA
;
A
#
# COMPACT_ATOMS: atom_id res chain seq x y z
N ARG A 1 2.57 24.45 -13.20
CA ARG A 1 2.26 23.55 -14.35
C ARG A 1 2.47 22.06 -14.01
N ARG A 2 3.62 21.66 -13.43
CA ARG A 2 3.89 20.24 -13.05
C ARG A 2 2.96 19.69 -11.96
N LEU A 3 2.70 20.45 -10.89
CA LEU A 3 1.83 20.00 -9.79
C LEU A 3 0.40 19.67 -10.25
N TRP A 4 -0.14 20.40 -11.23
CA TRP A 4 -1.48 20.15 -11.75
C TRP A 4 -1.56 18.86 -12.58
N GLN A 5 -0.47 18.48 -13.25
CA GLN A 5 -0.38 17.21 -14.00
C GLN A 5 -0.15 16.01 -13.06
N MET A 6 0.39 16.23 -11.86
CA MET A 6 0.59 15.16 -10.88
C MET A 6 -0.73 14.64 -10.31
N ILE A 7 -1.73 15.51 -10.10
CA ILE A 7 -3.03 15.12 -9.53
C ILE A 7 -3.72 14.01 -10.35
N PRO A 8 -3.98 14.16 -11.66
CA PRO A 8 -4.63 13.10 -12.44
C PRO A 8 -3.77 11.84 -12.54
N THR A 9 -2.44 11.99 -12.60
CA THR A 9 -1.52 10.84 -12.61
C THR A 9 -1.61 10.04 -11.31
N MET A 10 -1.55 10.71 -10.15
CA MET A 10 -1.67 10.09 -8.84
C MET A 10 -3.04 9.42 -8.65
N LEU A 11 -4.11 10.10 -9.06
CA LEU A 11 -5.46 9.53 -9.01
C LEU A 11 -5.55 8.25 -9.85
N GLY A 12 -4.96 8.27 -11.06
CA GLY A 12 -4.87 7.10 -11.93
C GLY A 12 -4.13 5.94 -11.27
N VAL A 13 -2.99 6.21 -10.63
CA VAL A 13 -2.20 5.19 -9.89
C VAL A 13 -2.97 4.63 -8.70
N VAL A 14 -3.63 5.49 -7.91
CA VAL A 14 -4.45 5.07 -6.75
C VAL A 14 -5.58 4.14 -7.20
N LEU A 15 -6.29 4.51 -8.27
CA LEU A 15 -7.34 3.66 -8.84
C LEU A 15 -6.80 2.35 -9.39
N LEU A 16 -5.66 2.39 -10.09
CA LEU A 16 -5.00 1.20 -10.62
C LEU A 16 -4.61 0.22 -9.51
N ILE A 17 -3.96 0.71 -8.45
CA ILE A 17 -3.56 -0.09 -7.30
C ILE A 17 -4.80 -0.65 -6.61
N PHE A 18 -5.82 0.17 -6.39
CA PHE A 18 -7.07 -0.29 -5.78
C PHE A 18 -7.70 -1.45 -6.56
N ILE A 19 -7.80 -1.32 -7.88
CA ILE A 19 -8.34 -2.37 -8.76
C ILE A 19 -7.45 -3.62 -8.72
N LEU A 20 -6.13 -3.46 -8.81
CA LEU A 20 -5.20 -4.58 -8.79
C LEU A 20 -5.34 -5.39 -7.49
N PHE A 21 -5.40 -4.73 -6.34
CA PHE A 21 -5.46 -5.41 -5.05
C PHE A 21 -6.86 -5.95 -4.73
N ASN A 22 -7.94 -5.20 -4.99
CA ASN A 22 -9.30 -5.65 -4.65
C ASN A 22 -9.95 -6.54 -5.71
N TRP A 23 -9.56 -6.43 -6.99
CA TRP A 23 -10.18 -7.22 -8.06
C TRP A 23 -9.28 -8.36 -8.54
N VAL A 24 -7.98 -8.13 -8.69
CA VAL A 24 -7.04 -9.16 -9.19
C VAL A 24 -6.44 -9.99 -8.05
N GLY A 25 -6.22 -9.38 -6.88
CA GLY A 25 -5.54 -9.98 -5.73
C GLY A 25 -6.28 -11.13 -5.02
N GLY A 26 -7.54 -11.40 -5.39
CA GLY A 26 -8.39 -12.36 -4.70
C GLY A 26 -8.90 -11.85 -3.35
N ASP A 27 -9.62 -12.69 -2.61
CA ASP A 27 -10.24 -12.29 -1.34
C ASP A 27 -9.21 -12.34 -0.18
N PRO A 28 -8.87 -11.19 0.43
CA PRO A 28 -7.88 -11.13 1.51
C PRO A 28 -8.31 -11.92 2.76
N ALA A 29 -9.61 -12.12 2.98
CA ALA A 29 -10.08 -12.92 4.11
C ALA A 29 -9.62 -14.38 3.99
N TYR A 30 -9.62 -14.95 2.78
CA TYR A 30 -9.08 -16.30 2.55
C TYR A 30 -7.57 -16.37 2.70
N ILE A 31 -6.86 -15.34 2.26
CA ILE A 31 -5.39 -15.27 2.38
C ILE A 31 -4.99 -15.23 3.86
N LEU A 32 -5.69 -14.44 4.66
CA LEU A 32 -5.41 -14.29 6.09
C LEU A 32 -5.88 -15.47 6.93
N ALA A 33 -7.01 -16.09 6.58
CA ALA A 33 -7.54 -17.23 7.32
C ALA A 33 -6.70 -18.51 7.11
N GLY A 34 -5.90 -18.57 6.05
CA GLY A 34 -4.96 -19.67 5.79
C GLY A 34 -5.62 -20.97 5.35
N LYS A 35 -4.88 -22.09 5.43
CA LYS A 35 -5.30 -23.39 4.85
C LYS A 35 -6.38 -24.14 5.64
N MET A 36 -6.72 -23.72 6.85
CA MET A 36 -7.66 -24.40 7.75
C MET A 36 -8.67 -23.42 8.35
N SER A 37 -9.43 -22.73 7.49
CA SER A 37 -10.42 -21.76 7.92
C SER A 37 -11.85 -22.30 7.76
N ASN A 38 -12.62 -22.32 8.85
CA ASN A 38 -14.05 -22.58 8.81
C ASN A 38 -14.76 -21.44 8.04
N PRO A 39 -15.75 -21.70 7.16
CA PRO A 39 -16.52 -20.65 6.47
C PRO A 39 -17.00 -19.50 7.36
N GLU A 40 -17.42 -19.78 8.61
CA GLU A 40 -17.84 -18.73 9.55
C GLU A 40 -16.69 -17.81 9.98
N GLN A 41 -15.47 -18.33 10.11
CA GLN A 41 -14.30 -17.53 10.46
C GLN A 41 -13.91 -16.60 9.31
N ILE A 42 -13.98 -17.09 8.06
CA ILE A 42 -13.70 -16.27 6.87
C ILE A 42 -14.68 -15.09 6.79
N GLU A 43 -15.97 -15.34 6.99
CA GLU A 43 -16.98 -14.28 6.93
C GLU A 43 -16.81 -13.25 8.05
N ASN A 44 -16.44 -13.68 9.26
CA ASN A 44 -16.09 -12.78 10.35
C ASN A 44 -14.86 -11.92 10.03
N ILE A 45 -13.82 -12.52 9.43
CA ILE A 45 -12.64 -11.79 8.97
C ILE A 45 -13.03 -10.79 7.87
N ARG A 46 -13.86 -11.18 6.91
CA ARG A 46 -14.33 -10.31 5.82
C ARG A 46 -15.01 -9.04 6.36
N LYS A 47 -15.88 -9.20 7.37
CA LYS A 47 -16.53 -8.07 8.07
C LYS A 47 -15.55 -7.21 8.87
N GLN A 48 -14.59 -7.82 9.56
CA GLN A 48 -13.56 -7.08 10.30
C GLN A 48 -12.66 -6.24 9.38
N LEU A 49 -12.36 -6.77 8.19
CA LEU A 49 -11.58 -6.09 7.16
C LEU A 49 -12.40 -5.04 6.39
N GLY A 50 -13.73 -5.05 6.50
CA GLY A 50 -14.62 -4.19 5.73
C GLY A 50 -14.62 -4.47 4.23
N VAL A 51 -14.10 -5.63 3.80
CA VAL A 51 -14.09 -6.05 2.38
C VAL A 51 -15.44 -6.61 1.93
N ASP A 52 -16.41 -6.72 2.84
CA ASP A 52 -17.83 -6.96 2.57
C ASP A 52 -18.57 -5.70 2.08
N GLN A 53 -17.99 -4.51 2.30
CA GLN A 53 -18.59 -3.24 1.93
C GLN A 53 -18.57 -3.01 0.40
N PRO A 54 -19.48 -2.18 -0.15
CA PRO A 54 -19.43 -1.82 -1.56
C PRO A 54 -18.09 -1.16 -1.96
N TYR A 55 -17.62 -1.44 -3.18
CA TYR A 55 -16.30 -0.98 -3.66
C TYR A 55 -16.08 0.53 -3.56
N TYR A 56 -17.11 1.35 -3.72
CA TYR A 56 -17.00 2.81 -3.58
C TYR A 56 -16.69 3.23 -2.14
N VAL A 57 -17.18 2.49 -1.13
CA VAL A 57 -16.88 2.71 0.29
C VAL A 57 -15.43 2.33 0.56
N GLN A 58 -15.00 1.17 0.06
CA GLN A 58 -13.62 0.70 0.21
C GLN A 58 -12.63 1.68 -0.43
N LEU A 59 -12.94 2.20 -1.63
CA LEU A 59 -12.13 3.21 -2.31
C LEU A 59 -12.05 4.51 -1.51
N TRP A 60 -13.18 4.97 -0.95
CA TRP A 60 -13.19 6.16 -0.11
C TRP A 60 -12.33 6.01 1.15
N ILE A 61 -12.42 4.85 1.82
CA ILE A 61 -11.56 4.53 2.97
C ILE A 61 -10.10 4.54 2.56
N PHE A 62 -9.76 3.90 1.44
CA PHE A 62 -8.38 3.85 0.93
C PHE A 62 -7.83 5.24 0.62
N ILE A 63 -8.60 6.09 -0.07
CA ILE A 63 -8.22 7.48 -0.35
C ILE A 63 -8.04 8.26 0.95
N LYS A 64 -8.95 8.11 1.92
CA LYS A 64 -8.85 8.76 3.23
C LYS A 64 -7.57 8.36 3.94
N GLN A 65 -7.24 7.07 4.01
CA GLN A 65 -6.03 6.55 4.65
C GLN A 65 -4.75 7.12 4.02
N ILE A 66 -4.70 7.24 2.70
CA ILE A 66 -3.58 7.88 1.98
C ILE A 66 -3.44 9.35 2.37
N LEU A 67 -4.56 10.09 2.39
CA LEU A 67 -4.54 11.53 2.68
C LEU A 67 -4.24 11.84 4.16
N THR A 68 -4.67 10.98 5.08
CA THR A 68 -4.41 11.13 6.52
C THR A 68 -3.07 10.55 6.95
N PHE A 69 -2.36 9.85 6.06
CA PHE A 69 -1.16 9.05 6.38
C PHE A 69 -1.40 8.03 7.50
N ASP A 70 -2.65 7.64 7.70
CA ASP A 70 -3.07 6.64 8.67
C ASP A 70 -3.50 5.39 7.91
N TYR A 71 -2.57 4.46 7.77
CA TYR A 71 -2.75 3.20 7.06
C TYR A 71 -3.36 2.10 7.94
N GLY A 72 -3.65 2.40 9.21
CA GLY A 72 -4.11 1.40 10.19
C GLY A 72 -3.05 0.38 10.57
N ALA A 73 -3.52 -0.81 10.97
CA ALA A 73 -2.70 -1.92 11.43
C ALA A 73 -2.57 -3.01 10.35
N SER A 74 -1.42 -3.66 10.32
CA SER A 74 -1.14 -4.83 9.49
C SER A 74 -2.06 -5.98 9.87
N TRP A 75 -2.74 -6.57 8.89
CA TRP A 75 -3.62 -7.71 9.14
C TRP A 75 -2.87 -8.98 9.54
N SER A 76 -1.58 -9.08 9.20
CA SER A 76 -0.76 -10.25 9.52
C SER A 76 -0.09 -10.13 10.89
N THR A 77 0.31 -8.93 11.31
CA THR A 77 1.13 -8.72 12.51
C THR A 77 0.45 -7.89 13.59
N GLY A 78 -0.64 -7.20 13.26
CA GLY A 78 -1.36 -6.28 14.16
C GLY A 78 -0.63 -4.95 14.41
N GLU A 79 0.58 -4.78 13.89
CA GLU A 79 1.38 -3.56 14.10
C GLU A 79 0.94 -2.41 13.19
N PRO A 80 1.07 -1.14 13.62
CA PRO A 80 0.80 0.02 12.76
C PRO A 80 1.64 -0.03 11.47
N VAL A 81 0.97 0.04 10.33
CA VAL A 81 1.64 -0.04 9.02
C VAL A 81 2.63 1.11 8.83
N SER A 82 2.34 2.28 9.38
CA SER A 82 3.26 3.43 9.38
C SER A 82 4.61 3.10 10.04
N GLN A 83 4.61 2.36 11.16
CA GLN A 83 5.84 1.91 11.83
C GLN A 83 6.58 0.87 10.99
N ILE A 84 5.87 -0.06 10.37
CA ILE A 84 6.45 -1.03 9.44
C ILE A 84 7.14 -0.32 8.28
N ILE A 85 6.51 0.71 7.70
CA ILE A 85 7.12 1.51 6.62
C ILE A 85 8.39 2.20 7.14
N LEU A 86 8.33 2.87 8.30
CA LEU A 86 9.47 3.58 8.87
C LEU A 86 10.69 2.67 9.11
N THR A 87 10.47 1.46 9.62
CA THR A 87 11.57 0.49 9.84
C THR A 87 12.21 0.03 8.52
N ARG A 88 11.45 0.03 7.42
CA ARG A 88 11.94 -0.34 6.07
C ARG A 88 12.64 0.82 5.34
N LEU A 89 12.41 2.07 5.75
CA LEU A 89 13.05 3.24 5.14
C LEU A 89 14.56 3.23 5.35
N GLY A 90 15.04 2.92 6.56
CA GLY A 90 16.46 2.93 6.90
C GLY A 90 17.33 2.09 5.94
N PRO A 91 17.06 0.78 5.78
CA PRO A 91 17.76 -0.09 4.84
C PRO A 91 17.68 0.38 3.38
N SER A 92 16.52 0.90 2.96
CA SER A 92 16.32 1.39 1.59
C SER A 92 17.19 2.61 1.30
N LEU A 93 17.26 3.54 2.25
CA LEU A 93 18.08 4.75 2.15
C LEU A 93 19.57 4.45 2.18
N THR A 94 20.00 3.41 2.90
CA THR A 94 21.41 3.01 2.95
C THR A 94 21.92 2.50 1.60
N LEU A 95 21.05 1.98 0.74
CA LEU A 95 21.40 1.62 -0.64
C LEU A 95 21.19 2.81 -1.60
N LEU A 96 20.06 3.50 -1.49
CA LEU A 96 19.70 4.59 -2.41
C LEU A 96 20.68 5.76 -2.36
N ILE A 97 21.08 6.19 -1.15
CA ILE A 97 21.91 7.38 -0.98
C ILE A 97 23.30 7.19 -1.62
N PRO A 98 24.08 6.12 -1.29
CA PRO A 98 25.40 5.94 -1.89
C PRO A 98 25.35 5.75 -3.41
N LEU A 99 24.37 5.00 -3.92
CA LEU A 99 24.20 4.80 -5.37
C LEU A 99 23.89 6.11 -6.09
N THR A 100 22.99 6.92 -5.54
CA THR A 100 22.62 8.23 -6.13
C THR A 100 23.82 9.18 -6.15
N ILE A 101 24.61 9.20 -5.06
CA ILE A 101 25.84 10.01 -4.99
C ILE A 101 26.83 9.53 -6.05
N LEU A 102 27.12 8.24 -6.10
CA LEU A 102 28.08 7.65 -7.03
C LEU A 102 27.66 7.89 -8.49
N GLN A 103 26.38 7.66 -8.82
CA GLN A 103 25.81 7.93 -10.14
C GLN A 103 25.95 9.41 -10.53
N THR A 104 25.64 10.32 -9.61
CA THR A 104 25.72 11.76 -9.88
C THR A 104 27.17 12.20 -10.11
N VAL A 105 28.10 11.73 -9.27
CA VAL A 105 29.54 12.02 -9.42
C VAL A 105 30.06 11.50 -10.76
N ILE A 106 29.75 10.25 -11.12
CA ILE A 106 30.17 9.68 -12.41
C ILE A 106 29.56 10.47 -13.58
N SER A 107 28.29 10.85 -13.50
CA SER A 107 27.61 11.60 -14.56
C SER A 107 28.24 12.98 -14.78
N ILE A 108 28.65 13.66 -13.70
CA ILE A 108 29.34 14.95 -13.76
C ILE A 108 30.75 14.80 -14.35
N ILE A 109 31.48 13.73 -14.00
CA ILE A 109 32.85 13.50 -14.50
C ILE A 109 32.86 13.15 -15.99
N LEU A 110 31.85 12.41 -16.46
CA LEU A 110 31.75 11.99 -17.87
C LEU A 110 31.17 13.08 -18.80
N ALA A 111 30.51 14.09 -18.25
CA ALA A 111 29.93 15.21 -19.00
C ALA A 111 31.00 16.26 -19.37
#